data_AF-A0A7Y5GTU7-F1
#
_entry.id   AF-A0A7Y5GTU7-F1
#
_cell.length_a   1.000
_cell.length_b   1.000
_cell.length_c   1.000
_cell.angle_alpha   90.00
_cell.angle_beta   90.00
_cell.angle_gamma   90.00
#
_symmetry.space_group_name_H-M   'P 1'
#
loop_
_entity.id
_entity.type
_entity.pdbx_description
1 polymer ?
#
loop_
_entity_poly.entity_id
_entity_poly.type
_entity_poly.pdbx_seq_one_letter_code
_entity_poly.pdbx_strand_id
1 'polypeptide(L)'
;MPLHFGVAGGCLLYVLSCIAFWYNNRDGWFGSSETVPYLLGGGLVLFFGLCIGFRLISWRTIHKETIVVAVSSIVLLTVLWEYGRRDSFHFWFGQVDVSHPMAPLFPFYFFVASAVCLRMMVPLLLARLTLGRSPLDYGYGFHGVLRYTWIYVVTLLVAIPLVMYAATLPSFLQKYPLCKQIITANTLSVSSFVLYQLAYSLVFASGESFWRGYMLFGLHRQLGANALFFMVIPYVISHFGKPWPETLGAVFTGLFLGSLALAHRSFWLGVATHWGVALSMDIFAIRGRMVEWVP
;
A
#
# COMPACT_ATOMS: atom_id res chain seq x y z
N MET A 1 5.74 22.73 -9.12
CA MET A 1 5.58 23.48 -7.86
C MET A 1 6.56 22.93 -6.82
N PRO A 2 7.39 23.78 -6.17
CA PRO A 2 8.28 23.33 -5.09
C PRO A 2 7.48 22.88 -3.86
N LEU A 3 8.16 22.17 -2.96
CA LEU A 3 7.58 21.72 -1.70
C LEU A 3 7.23 22.91 -0.80
N HIS A 4 6.03 22.92 -0.22
CA HIS A 4 5.63 23.89 0.78
C HIS A 4 5.65 23.29 2.19
N PHE A 5 6.53 23.80 3.07
CA PHE A 5 6.72 23.24 4.41
C PHE A 5 5.47 23.28 5.29
N GLY A 6 4.61 24.29 5.14
CA GLY A 6 3.35 24.34 5.88
C GLY A 6 2.36 23.25 5.47
N VAL A 7 2.34 22.86 4.19
CA VAL A 7 1.49 21.75 3.71
C VAL A 7 2.09 20.43 4.19
N ALA A 8 3.39 20.25 4.01
CA ALA A 8 4.11 19.07 4.46
C ALA A 8 3.93 18.81 5.96
N GLY A 9 4.18 19.84 6.78
CA GLY A 9 4.04 19.78 8.24
C GLY A 9 2.60 19.45 8.66
N GLY A 10 1.60 20.12 8.09
CA GLY A 10 0.20 19.84 8.39
C GLY A 10 -0.22 18.41 8.06
N CYS A 11 0.23 17.87 6.91
CA CYS A 11 -0.05 16.50 6.52
C CYS A 11 0.63 15.47 7.43
N LEU A 12 1.89 15.71 7.81
CA LEU A 12 2.61 14.82 8.73
C LEU A 12 1.98 14.82 10.13
N LEU A 13 1.60 15.99 10.65
CA LEU A 13 0.88 16.10 11.92
C LEU A 13 -0.44 15.33 11.87
N TYR A 14 -1.18 15.45 10.77
CA TYR A 14 -2.41 14.68 10.58
C TYR A 14 -2.15 13.17 10.60
N VAL A 15 -1.19 12.69 9.81
CA VAL A 15 -0.83 11.27 9.77
C VAL A 15 -0.43 10.75 11.14
N LEU A 16 0.43 11.46 11.87
CA LEU A 16 0.86 11.07 13.21
C LEU A 16 -0.31 11.07 14.20
N SER A 17 -1.23 12.03 14.06
CA SER A 17 -2.46 12.09 14.87
C SER A 17 -3.37 10.90 14.57
N CYS A 18 -3.54 10.52 13.30
CA CYS A 18 -4.31 9.34 12.90
C CYS A 18 -3.68 8.05 13.43
N ILE A 19 -2.35 7.92 13.41
CA ILE A 19 -1.64 6.79 14.01
C ILE A 19 -1.94 6.75 15.51
N ALA A 20 -1.67 7.83 16.24
CA ALA A 20 -1.90 7.89 17.69
C ALA A 20 -3.36 7.56 18.04
N PHE A 21 -4.31 8.14 17.30
CA PHE A 21 -5.73 7.89 17.45
C PHE A 21 -6.08 6.42 17.22
N TRP A 22 -5.64 5.82 16.11
CA TRP A 22 -5.95 4.43 15.77
C TRP A 22 -5.44 3.46 16.84
N TYR A 23 -4.18 3.59 17.27
CA TYR A 23 -3.61 2.66 18.23
C TYR A 23 -4.10 2.85 19.67
N ASN A 24 -4.50 4.07 20.05
CA ASN A 24 -5.09 4.33 21.36
C ASN A 24 -6.56 3.88 21.45
N ASN A 25 -7.25 3.75 20.31
CA ASN A 25 -8.67 3.39 20.27
C ASN A 25 -8.96 2.04 19.60
N ARG A 26 -7.92 1.22 19.37
CA ARG A 26 -8.02 -0.03 18.58
C ARG A 26 -9.09 -1.00 19.08
N ASP A 27 -9.39 -0.97 20.38
CA ASP A 27 -10.32 -1.89 21.05
C ASP A 27 -11.74 -1.28 21.19
N GLY A 28 -11.95 -0.03 20.73
CA GLY A 28 -13.23 0.68 20.77
C GLY A 28 -13.84 0.89 19.38
N TRP A 29 -15.06 1.47 19.33
CA TRP A 29 -15.78 1.74 18.08
C TRP A 29 -14.96 2.56 17.07
N PHE A 30 -14.07 3.42 17.56
CA PHE A 30 -13.17 4.27 16.77
C PHE A 30 -11.90 3.58 16.23
N GLY A 31 -11.64 2.34 16.65
CA GLY A 31 -10.62 1.46 16.07
C GLY A 31 -11.17 0.48 15.03
N SER A 32 -12.46 0.60 14.69
CA SER A 32 -13.15 -0.26 13.74
C SER A 32 -12.79 0.07 12.28
N SER A 33 -13.08 -0.86 11.37
CA SER A 33 -12.91 -0.64 9.93
C SER A 33 -13.65 0.62 9.45
N GLU A 34 -14.83 0.89 10.02
CA GLU A 34 -15.72 2.00 9.69
C GLU A 34 -15.07 3.38 9.87
N THR A 35 -14.01 3.48 10.68
CA THR A 35 -13.33 4.76 10.92
C THR A 35 -12.43 5.19 9.75
N VAL A 36 -11.95 4.24 8.95
CA VAL A 36 -10.99 4.50 7.87
C VAL A 36 -11.51 5.44 6.79
N PRO A 37 -12.75 5.29 6.27
CA PRO A 37 -13.32 6.23 5.29
C PRO A 37 -13.31 7.68 5.78
N TYR A 38 -13.57 7.92 7.07
CA TYR A 38 -13.55 9.26 7.65
C TYR A 38 -12.14 9.84 7.74
N LEU A 39 -11.12 9.02 8.06
CA LEU A 39 -9.73 9.45 8.06
C LEU A 39 -9.22 9.74 6.64
N LEU A 40 -9.65 8.94 5.66
CA LEU A 40 -9.33 9.19 4.26
C LEU A 40 -9.97 10.51 3.77
N GLY A 41 -11.26 10.72 4.06
CA GLY A 41 -11.97 11.95 3.72
C GLY A 41 -11.44 13.19 4.46
N GLY A 42 -11.12 13.06 5.75
CA GLY A 42 -10.52 14.10 6.56
C GLY A 42 -9.15 14.52 6.03
N GLY A 43 -8.32 13.55 5.63
CA GLY A 43 -7.03 13.79 4.97
C GLY A 43 -7.16 14.55 3.65
N LEU A 44 -8.17 14.21 2.84
CA LEU A 44 -8.49 14.92 1.60
C LEU A 44 -8.85 16.38 1.87
N VAL A 45 -9.80 16.62 2.77
CA VAL A 45 -10.26 17.98 3.12
C VAL A 45 -9.10 18.80 3.68
N LEU A 46 -8.31 18.22 4.60
CA LEU A 46 -7.16 18.90 5.19
C LEU A 46 -6.14 19.30 4.12
N PHE A 47 -5.71 18.36 3.28
CA PHE A 47 -4.65 18.61 2.30
C PHE A 47 -5.02 19.75 1.34
N PHE A 48 -6.22 19.67 0.75
CA PHE A 48 -6.67 20.69 -0.19
C PHE A 48 -6.96 22.02 0.52
N GLY A 49 -7.49 21.98 1.75
CA GLY A 49 -7.66 23.15 2.60
C GLY A 49 -6.34 23.87 2.88
N LEU A 50 -5.27 23.15 3.23
CA LEU A 50 -3.94 23.71 3.40
C LEU A 50 -3.39 24.31 2.10
N CYS A 51 -3.54 23.62 0.98
CA CYS A 51 -3.08 24.13 -0.32
C CYS A 51 -3.81 25.42 -0.72
N ILE A 52 -5.10 25.53 -0.45
CA ILE A 52 -5.88 26.74 -0.72
C ILE A 52 -5.55 27.86 0.28
N GLY A 53 -5.42 27.53 1.57
CA GLY A 53 -5.07 28.48 2.63
C GLY A 53 -3.71 29.14 2.39
N PHE A 54 -2.72 28.36 1.94
CA PHE A 54 -1.40 28.88 1.53
C PHE A 54 -1.37 29.41 0.09
N ARG A 55 -2.53 29.55 -0.58
CA ARG A 55 -2.68 30.06 -1.96
C ARG A 55 -1.84 29.31 -3.00
N LEU A 56 -1.59 28.03 -2.78
CA LEU A 56 -0.90 27.17 -3.74
C LEU A 56 -1.80 26.81 -4.92
N ILE A 57 -3.11 26.69 -4.67
CA ILE A 57 -4.17 26.47 -5.64
C ILE A 57 -5.41 27.28 -5.23
N SER A 58 -6.39 27.39 -6.11
CA SER A 58 -7.71 27.96 -5.82
C SER A 58 -8.80 26.97 -6.22
N TRP A 59 -9.97 27.01 -5.56
CA TRP A 59 -11.14 26.19 -5.91
C TRP A 59 -11.54 26.31 -7.38
N ARG A 60 -11.29 27.46 -8.00
CA ARG A 60 -11.61 27.71 -9.41
C ARG A 60 -10.57 27.17 -10.39
N THR A 61 -9.40 26.76 -9.90
CA THR A 61 -8.25 26.39 -10.75
C THR A 61 -7.84 24.93 -10.58
N ILE A 62 -8.56 24.13 -9.79
CA ILE A 62 -8.25 22.70 -9.63
C ILE A 62 -8.49 21.96 -10.95
N HIS A 63 -7.47 21.29 -11.46
CA HIS A 63 -7.56 20.57 -12.73
C HIS A 63 -8.49 19.36 -12.58
N LYS A 64 -9.21 19.02 -13.66
CA LYS A 64 -10.07 17.81 -13.73
C LYS A 64 -9.32 16.56 -13.27
N GLU A 65 -8.08 16.40 -13.73
CA GLU A 65 -7.21 15.28 -13.35
C GLU A 65 -6.98 15.20 -11.84
N THR A 66 -6.67 16.33 -11.18
CA THR A 66 -6.47 16.39 -9.73
C THR A 66 -7.73 15.98 -8.97
N ILE A 67 -8.91 16.45 -9.40
CA ILE A 67 -10.19 16.10 -8.78
C ILE A 67 -10.46 14.60 -8.95
N VAL A 68 -10.38 14.09 -10.18
CA VAL A 68 -10.65 12.68 -10.48
C VAL A 68 -9.72 11.78 -9.69
N VAL A 69 -8.40 12.05 -9.71
CA VAL A 69 -7.42 11.23 -8.99
C VAL A 69 -7.65 11.28 -7.48
N ALA A 70 -7.81 12.47 -6.90
CA ALA A 70 -7.98 12.60 -5.45
C ALA A 70 -9.27 11.94 -4.96
N VAL A 71 -10.41 12.26 -5.57
CA VAL A 71 -11.73 11.76 -5.14
C VAL A 71 -11.84 10.26 -5.39
N SER A 72 -11.51 9.78 -6.61
CA SER A 72 -11.59 8.35 -6.88
C SER A 72 -10.62 7.55 -6.03
N SER A 73 -9.46 8.09 -5.66
CA SER A 73 -8.54 7.39 -4.77
C SER A 73 -9.16 7.12 -3.40
N ILE A 74 -9.84 8.11 -2.82
CA ILE A 74 -10.53 7.93 -1.53
C ILE A 74 -11.66 6.89 -1.67
N VAL A 75 -12.48 6.99 -2.72
CA VAL A 75 -13.58 6.04 -2.96
C VAL A 75 -13.05 4.61 -3.15
N LEU A 76 -12.05 4.42 -4.00
CA LEU A 76 -11.48 3.10 -4.30
C LEU A 76 -10.83 2.47 -3.07
N LEU A 77 -10.16 3.26 -2.24
CA LEU A 77 -9.58 2.77 -0.99
C LEU A 77 -10.64 2.41 0.05
N THR A 78 -11.69 3.22 0.18
CA THR A 78 -12.84 2.89 1.04
C THR A 78 -13.50 1.60 0.60
N VAL A 79 -13.79 1.44 -0.70
CA VAL A 79 -14.38 0.20 -1.24
C VAL A 79 -13.45 -0.99 -1.02
N LEU A 80 -12.15 -0.84 -1.27
CA LEU A 80 -11.18 -1.92 -1.02
C LEU A 80 -11.14 -2.29 0.46
N TRP A 81 -11.16 -1.31 1.36
CA TRP A 81 -11.06 -1.52 2.80
C TRP A 81 -12.28 -2.25 3.35
N GLU A 82 -13.49 -1.80 3.00
CA GLU A 82 -14.74 -2.38 3.53
C GLU A 82 -15.12 -3.69 2.83
N TYR A 83 -14.92 -3.78 1.51
CA TYR A 83 -15.50 -4.86 0.72
C TYR A 83 -14.48 -5.74 0.01
N GLY A 84 -13.24 -5.29 -0.18
CA GLY A 84 -12.23 -6.00 -0.97
C GLY A 84 -11.13 -6.68 -0.14
N ARG A 85 -11.20 -6.65 1.19
CA ARG A 85 -10.21 -7.27 2.09
C ARG A 85 -10.51 -8.75 2.33
N ARG A 86 -9.56 -9.46 2.94
CA ARG A 86 -9.72 -10.89 3.29
C ARG A 86 -10.94 -11.12 4.20
N ASP A 87 -11.17 -10.17 5.11
CA ASP A 87 -12.18 -10.27 6.17
C ASP A 87 -13.62 -10.17 5.61
N SER A 88 -13.80 -9.52 4.44
CA SER A 88 -15.09 -9.42 3.75
C SER A 88 -15.38 -10.61 2.83
N PHE A 89 -14.48 -11.59 2.70
CA PHE A 89 -14.68 -12.73 1.80
C PHE A 89 -15.97 -13.51 2.10
N HIS A 90 -16.21 -13.83 3.37
CA HIS A 90 -17.38 -14.59 3.78
C HIS A 90 -18.71 -13.82 3.64
N PHE A 91 -18.66 -12.49 3.61
CA PHE A 91 -19.82 -11.67 3.27
C PHE A 91 -20.27 -11.90 1.82
N TRP A 92 -19.32 -12.07 0.89
CA TRP A 92 -19.61 -12.25 -0.53
C TRP A 92 -19.91 -13.69 -0.93
N PHE A 93 -19.18 -14.65 -0.35
CA PHE A 93 -19.19 -16.05 -0.82
C PHE A 93 -19.76 -17.04 0.20
N GLY A 94 -20.11 -16.58 1.40
CA GLY A 94 -20.56 -17.46 2.48
C GLY A 94 -19.48 -18.43 2.93
N GLN A 95 -19.90 -19.62 3.34
CA GLN A 95 -18.99 -20.74 3.67
C GLN A 95 -18.58 -21.44 2.38
N VAL A 96 -17.29 -21.71 2.23
CA VAL A 96 -16.74 -22.37 1.03
C VAL A 96 -16.27 -23.77 1.42
N ASP A 97 -16.42 -24.71 0.49
CA ASP A 97 -15.95 -26.09 0.68
C ASP A 97 -14.45 -26.13 0.99
N VAL A 98 -14.12 -26.75 2.12
CA VAL A 98 -12.76 -26.90 2.65
C VAL A 98 -12.01 -28.10 2.05
N SER A 99 -12.65 -28.88 1.18
CA SER A 99 -12.07 -30.06 0.55
C SER A 99 -10.89 -29.74 -0.40
N HIS A 100 -10.85 -28.53 -0.96
CA HIS A 100 -9.78 -28.11 -1.86
C HIS A 100 -8.51 -27.70 -1.07
N PRO A 101 -7.30 -28.20 -1.40
CA PRO A 101 -6.07 -27.90 -0.66
C PRO A 101 -5.74 -26.39 -0.53
N MET A 102 -6.16 -25.58 -1.51
CA MET A 102 -5.98 -24.12 -1.51
C MET A 102 -7.19 -23.32 -1.00
N ALA A 103 -8.27 -23.98 -0.55
CA ALA A 103 -9.42 -23.30 0.05
C ALA A 103 -9.02 -22.31 1.17
N PRO A 104 -8.02 -22.61 2.03
CA PRO A 104 -7.58 -21.65 3.04
C PRO A 104 -7.00 -20.34 2.49
N LEU A 105 -6.63 -20.28 1.21
CA LEU A 105 -6.14 -19.07 0.53
C LEU A 105 -7.21 -18.34 -0.29
N PHE A 106 -8.44 -18.84 -0.40
CA PHE A 106 -9.48 -18.14 -1.17
C PHE A 106 -9.75 -16.71 -0.68
N PRO A 107 -9.83 -16.41 0.64
CA PRO A 107 -9.92 -15.03 1.11
C PRO A 107 -8.72 -14.16 0.70
N PHE A 108 -7.52 -14.76 0.62
CA PHE A 108 -6.33 -14.06 0.15
C PHE A 108 -6.38 -13.78 -1.36
N TYR A 109 -6.73 -14.77 -2.18
CA TYR A 109 -6.85 -14.58 -3.62
C TYR A 109 -7.97 -13.60 -4.00
N PHE A 110 -9.08 -13.61 -3.25
CA PHE A 110 -10.10 -12.57 -3.35
C PHE A 110 -9.54 -11.18 -3.06
N PHE A 111 -8.76 -11.02 -1.99
CA PHE A 111 -8.08 -9.76 -1.70
C PHE A 111 -7.11 -9.36 -2.81
N VAL A 112 -6.33 -10.30 -3.37
CA VAL A 112 -5.42 -10.04 -4.49
C VAL A 112 -6.19 -9.54 -5.71
N ALA A 113 -7.29 -10.22 -6.09
CA ALA A 113 -8.13 -9.84 -7.22
C ALA A 113 -8.77 -8.47 -7.01
N SER A 114 -9.36 -8.23 -5.83
CA SER A 114 -9.93 -6.94 -5.44
C SER A 114 -8.89 -5.82 -5.47
N ALA A 115 -7.70 -6.09 -4.95
CA ALA A 115 -6.58 -5.17 -4.98
C ALA A 115 -6.14 -4.82 -6.41
N VAL A 116 -5.95 -5.80 -7.28
CA VAL A 116 -5.59 -5.56 -8.69
C VAL A 116 -6.68 -4.77 -9.41
N CYS A 117 -7.94 -5.14 -9.22
CA CYS A 117 -9.07 -4.44 -9.82
C CYS A 117 -9.13 -2.97 -9.38
N LEU A 118 -9.19 -2.72 -8.06
CA LEU A 118 -9.45 -1.39 -7.51
C LEU A 118 -8.22 -0.48 -7.48
N ARG A 119 -7.00 -1.03 -7.39
CA ARG A 119 -5.76 -0.24 -7.28
C ARG A 119 -4.95 -0.19 -8.58
N MET A 120 -5.25 -1.02 -9.56
CA MET A 120 -4.52 -1.04 -10.84
C MET A 120 -5.45 -0.85 -12.03
N MET A 121 -6.43 -1.73 -12.22
CA MET A 121 -7.27 -1.73 -13.44
C MET A 121 -8.20 -0.52 -13.50
N VAL A 122 -9.02 -0.28 -12.47
CA VAL A 122 -9.95 0.88 -12.45
C VAL A 122 -9.20 2.22 -12.55
N PRO A 123 -8.10 2.47 -11.79
CA PRO A 123 -7.28 3.66 -11.97
C PRO A 123 -6.73 3.84 -13.39
N LEU A 124 -6.25 2.77 -14.03
CA LEU A 124 -5.79 2.81 -15.42
C LEU A 124 -6.92 3.13 -16.39
N LEU A 125 -8.13 2.59 -16.17
CA LEU A 125 -9.30 2.90 -16.97
C LEU A 125 -9.72 4.36 -16.79
N LEU A 126 -9.72 4.89 -15.56
CA LEU A 126 -10.00 6.31 -15.30
C LEU A 126 -8.95 7.21 -15.97
N ALA A 127 -7.66 6.86 -15.86
CA ALA A 127 -6.57 7.56 -16.54
C ALA A 127 -6.75 7.60 -18.06
N ARG A 128 -7.02 6.44 -18.67
CA ARG A 128 -7.17 6.31 -20.13
C ARG A 128 -8.47 6.94 -20.64
N LEU A 129 -9.60 6.56 -20.07
CA LEU A 129 -10.93 6.85 -20.61
C LEU A 129 -11.47 8.20 -20.15
N THR A 130 -11.19 8.62 -18.91
CA THR A 130 -11.72 9.88 -18.36
C THR A 130 -10.75 11.06 -18.52
N LEU A 131 -9.45 10.78 -18.44
CA LEU A 131 -8.39 11.79 -18.46
C LEU A 131 -7.58 11.82 -19.76
N GLY A 132 -7.74 10.84 -20.65
CA GLY A 132 -7.02 10.78 -21.93
C GLY A 132 -5.50 10.61 -21.77
N ARG A 133 -5.05 10.03 -20.65
CA ARG A 133 -3.63 9.87 -20.31
C ARG A 133 -3.11 8.48 -20.65
N SER A 134 -1.82 8.39 -20.95
CA SER A 134 -1.14 7.11 -21.19
C SER A 134 -0.71 6.47 -19.85
N PRO A 135 -0.62 5.13 -19.72
CA PRO A 135 -0.03 4.50 -18.54
C PRO A 135 1.42 4.94 -18.30
N LEU A 136 2.13 5.33 -19.36
CA LEU A 136 3.48 5.89 -19.24
C LEU A 136 3.50 7.19 -18.42
N ASP A 137 2.42 7.97 -18.48
CA ASP A 137 2.23 9.17 -17.65
C ASP A 137 2.10 8.83 -16.16
N TYR A 138 1.75 7.59 -15.83
CA TYR A 138 1.63 7.08 -14.47
C TYR A 138 2.76 6.10 -14.12
N GLY A 139 3.91 6.21 -14.80
CA GLY A 139 5.14 5.52 -14.42
C GLY A 139 5.20 4.03 -14.71
N TYR A 140 4.36 3.55 -15.65
CA TYR A 140 4.45 2.19 -16.17
C TYR A 140 5.69 1.95 -17.05
N GLY A 141 6.40 3.02 -17.43
CA GLY A 141 7.66 2.91 -18.16
C GLY A 141 8.82 2.42 -17.27
N PHE A 142 9.85 1.85 -17.91
CA PHE A 142 11.11 1.42 -17.27
C PHE A 142 12.28 2.37 -17.56
N HIS A 143 12.02 3.54 -18.13
CA HIS A 143 13.08 4.46 -18.55
C HIS A 143 13.87 4.98 -17.35
N GLY A 144 15.20 4.85 -17.39
CA GLY A 144 16.09 5.41 -16.37
C GLY A 144 16.13 4.68 -15.02
N VAL A 145 15.36 3.58 -14.84
CA VAL A 145 15.30 2.83 -13.57
C VAL A 145 16.67 2.30 -13.15
N LEU A 146 17.47 1.80 -14.11
CA LEU A 146 18.78 1.18 -13.84
C LEU A 146 19.75 2.10 -13.10
N ARG A 147 19.66 3.43 -13.33
CA ARG A 147 20.52 4.42 -12.67
C ARG A 147 20.30 4.47 -11.15
N TYR A 148 19.09 4.16 -10.70
CA TYR A 148 18.69 4.27 -9.30
C TYR A 148 18.64 2.91 -8.59
N THR A 149 18.79 1.80 -9.32
CA THR A 149 18.69 0.44 -8.77
C THR A 149 19.55 0.22 -7.53
N TRP A 150 20.76 0.80 -7.46
CA TRP A 150 21.64 0.65 -6.31
C TRP A 150 21.03 1.18 -5.00
N ILE A 151 20.22 2.25 -5.05
CA ILE A 151 19.54 2.80 -3.85
C ILE A 151 18.53 1.79 -3.30
N TYR A 152 17.80 1.12 -4.20
CA TYR A 152 16.83 0.08 -3.83
C TYR A 152 17.52 -1.17 -3.31
N VAL A 153 18.67 -1.56 -3.89
CA VAL A 153 19.51 -2.65 -3.35
C VAL A 153 20.00 -2.31 -1.95
N VAL A 154 20.51 -1.11 -1.71
CA VAL A 154 20.91 -0.65 -0.37
C VAL A 154 19.72 -0.68 0.60
N THR A 155 18.53 -0.27 0.13
CA THR A 155 17.30 -0.34 0.93
C THR A 155 17.00 -1.77 1.35
N LEU A 156 17.10 -2.74 0.44
CA LEU A 156 16.94 -4.17 0.76
C LEU A 156 18.02 -4.67 1.73
N LEU A 157 19.29 -4.27 1.52
CA LEU A 157 20.40 -4.66 2.39
C LEU A 157 20.25 -4.12 3.82
N VAL A 158 19.57 -2.99 4.02
CA VAL A 158 19.23 -2.46 5.34
C VAL A 158 17.97 -3.12 5.90
N ALA A 159 16.92 -3.29 5.08
CA ALA A 159 15.65 -3.83 5.52
C ALA A 159 15.74 -5.31 5.91
N ILE A 160 16.47 -6.14 5.15
CA ILE A 160 16.56 -7.59 5.37
C ILE A 160 17.12 -7.92 6.77
N PRO A 161 18.24 -7.35 7.25
CA PRO A 161 18.71 -7.56 8.61
C PRO A 161 17.71 -7.15 9.69
N LEU A 162 16.98 -6.04 9.48
CA LEU A 162 15.93 -5.61 10.41
C LEU A 162 14.78 -6.62 10.44
N VAL A 163 14.39 -7.17 9.29
CA VAL A 163 13.39 -8.24 9.22
C VAL A 163 13.90 -9.53 9.86
N MET A 164 15.16 -9.91 9.66
CA MET A 164 15.76 -11.07 10.32
C MET A 164 15.70 -10.94 11.85
N TYR A 165 16.06 -9.77 12.38
CA TYR A 165 15.91 -9.48 13.81
C TYR A 165 14.44 -9.53 14.24
N ALA A 166 13.55 -8.87 13.50
CA ALA A 166 12.12 -8.88 13.80
C ALA A 166 11.54 -10.29 13.80
N ALA A 167 12.01 -11.19 12.93
CA ALA A 167 11.58 -12.59 12.86
C ALA A 167 11.94 -13.42 14.11
N THR A 168 12.78 -12.90 15.00
CA THR A 168 13.03 -13.50 16.33
C THR A 168 11.99 -13.09 17.38
N LEU A 169 11.18 -12.07 17.10
CA LEU A 169 10.24 -11.50 18.06
C LEU A 169 8.88 -12.25 18.03
N PRO A 170 8.29 -12.57 19.19
CA PRO A 170 6.98 -13.23 19.26
C PRO A 170 5.87 -12.46 18.52
N SER A 171 5.86 -11.13 18.63
CA SER A 171 4.86 -10.27 17.98
C SER A 171 4.92 -10.34 16.45
N PHE A 172 6.12 -10.50 15.88
CA PHE A 172 6.29 -10.70 14.45
C PHE A 172 5.80 -12.08 14.02
N LEU A 173 6.22 -13.13 14.75
CA LEU A 173 5.82 -14.50 14.46
C LEU A 173 4.30 -14.69 14.65
N GLN A 174 3.63 -13.94 15.52
CA GLN A 174 2.16 -13.97 15.63
C GLN A 174 1.47 -13.52 14.33
N LYS A 175 2.09 -12.64 13.53
CA LYS A 175 1.54 -12.16 12.26
C LYS A 175 2.06 -12.89 11.02
N TYR A 176 3.36 -13.21 10.98
CA TYR A 176 4.04 -13.79 9.82
C TYR A 176 4.37 -15.30 9.99
N PRO A 177 4.49 -16.08 8.89
CA PRO A 177 4.27 -15.66 7.50
C PRO A 177 2.80 -15.35 7.23
N LEU A 178 2.46 -14.64 6.17
CA LEU A 178 1.06 -14.34 5.84
C LEU A 178 0.31 -15.52 5.17
N CYS A 179 1.03 -16.60 4.87
CA CYS A 179 0.53 -17.85 4.30
C CYS A 179 0.41 -18.99 5.34
N LYS A 180 0.23 -18.70 6.64
CA LYS A 180 0.18 -19.74 7.70
C LYS A 180 -0.89 -20.80 7.46
N GLN A 181 -1.97 -20.40 6.79
CA GLN A 181 -3.15 -21.22 6.56
C GLN A 181 -2.87 -22.43 5.65
N ILE A 182 -1.76 -22.41 4.90
CA ILE A 182 -1.32 -23.54 4.05
C ILE A 182 -0.16 -24.33 4.66
N ILE A 183 0.22 -24.03 5.90
CA ILE A 183 1.19 -24.83 6.65
C ILE A 183 0.41 -25.92 7.38
N THR A 184 0.63 -27.17 7.01
CA THR A 184 -0.08 -28.33 7.56
C THR A 184 0.91 -29.32 8.15
N ALA A 185 0.64 -29.81 9.37
CA ALA A 185 1.54 -30.73 10.09
C ALA A 185 3.02 -30.26 10.12
N ASN A 186 3.24 -28.94 10.29
CA ASN A 186 4.56 -28.29 10.25
C ASN A 186 5.33 -28.43 8.92
N THR A 187 4.63 -28.74 7.82
CA THR A 187 5.18 -28.79 6.47
C THR A 187 4.55 -27.72 5.57
N LEU A 188 5.31 -27.30 4.55
CA LEU A 188 4.86 -26.35 3.53
C LEU A 188 5.33 -26.81 2.15
N SER A 189 4.39 -27.00 1.23
CA SER A 189 4.72 -27.32 -0.15
C SER A 189 5.34 -26.12 -0.87
N VAL A 190 6.48 -26.36 -1.52
CA VAL A 190 7.20 -25.35 -2.31
C VAL A 190 6.30 -24.79 -3.42
N SER A 191 5.57 -25.66 -4.13
CA SER A 191 4.66 -25.25 -5.20
C SER A 191 3.55 -24.30 -4.69
N SER A 192 2.95 -24.63 -3.54
CA SER A 192 1.91 -23.82 -2.91
C SER A 192 2.44 -22.46 -2.45
N PHE A 193 3.65 -22.44 -1.88
CA PHE A 193 4.31 -21.20 -1.47
C PHE A 193 4.66 -20.31 -2.67
N VAL A 194 5.17 -20.88 -3.77
CA VAL A 194 5.47 -20.12 -4.99
C VAL A 194 4.21 -19.52 -5.59
N LEU A 195 3.12 -20.29 -5.72
CA LEU A 195 1.84 -19.78 -6.21
C LEU A 195 1.31 -18.64 -5.33
N TYR A 196 1.36 -18.82 -4.01
CA TYR A 196 1.04 -17.80 -3.04
C TYR A 196 1.89 -16.52 -3.25
N GLN A 197 3.21 -16.65 -3.41
CA GLN A 197 4.11 -15.50 -3.57
C GLN A 197 3.92 -14.79 -4.91
N LEU A 198 3.61 -15.51 -5.99
CA LEU A 198 3.26 -14.90 -7.27
C LEU A 198 1.99 -14.06 -7.13
N ALA A 199 0.94 -14.59 -6.48
CA ALA A 199 -0.26 -13.82 -6.18
C ALA A 199 0.04 -12.64 -5.24
N TYR A 200 0.91 -12.83 -4.25
CA TYR A 200 1.29 -11.78 -3.32
C TYR A 200 2.06 -10.64 -4.01
N SER A 201 2.89 -10.94 -5.01
CA SER A 201 3.59 -9.94 -5.82
C SER A 201 2.61 -8.98 -6.52
N LEU A 202 1.42 -9.46 -6.92
CA LEU A 202 0.38 -8.63 -7.53
C LEU A 202 -0.24 -7.62 -6.54
N VAL A 203 -0.23 -7.92 -5.23
CA VAL A 203 -0.64 -6.94 -4.19
C VAL A 203 0.32 -5.76 -4.17
N PHE A 204 1.62 -6.00 -4.35
CA PHE A 204 2.62 -4.93 -4.42
C PHE A 204 2.59 -4.22 -5.76
N ALA A 205 2.47 -4.94 -6.88
CA ALA A 205 2.34 -4.32 -8.21
C ALA A 205 1.13 -3.38 -8.27
N SER A 206 -0.04 -3.85 -7.83
CA SER A 206 -1.24 -3.01 -7.77
C SER A 206 -1.12 -1.86 -6.77
N GLY A 207 -0.46 -2.08 -5.62
CA GLY A 207 -0.21 -1.03 -4.64
C GLY A 207 0.69 0.08 -5.16
N GLU A 208 1.86 -0.27 -5.69
CA GLU A 208 2.79 0.73 -6.24
C GLU A 208 2.23 1.46 -7.45
N SER A 209 1.50 0.75 -8.32
CA SER A 209 0.73 1.36 -9.39
C SER A 209 -0.27 2.41 -8.86
N PHE A 210 -0.88 2.18 -7.70
CA PHE A 210 -1.84 3.12 -7.13
C PHE A 210 -1.18 4.30 -6.44
N TRP A 211 -0.27 4.01 -5.52
CA TRP A 211 0.39 5.02 -4.68
C TRP A 211 1.31 5.91 -5.50
N ARG A 212 2.30 5.31 -6.17
CA ARG A 212 3.32 6.05 -6.92
C ARG A 212 2.84 6.35 -8.34
N GLY A 213 2.12 5.40 -8.94
CA GLY A 213 1.54 5.58 -10.26
C GLY A 213 0.40 6.59 -10.25
N TYR A 214 -0.81 6.12 -10.00
CA TYR A 214 -2.06 6.87 -10.15
C TYR A 214 -2.11 8.13 -9.28
N MET A 215 -1.93 7.98 -7.97
CA MET A 215 -2.10 9.07 -7.02
C MET A 215 -0.95 10.09 -7.12
N LEU A 216 0.30 9.64 -6.93
CA LEU A 216 1.45 10.54 -6.90
C LEU A 216 1.69 11.21 -8.26
N PHE A 217 1.86 10.47 -9.35
CA PHE A 217 2.10 11.12 -10.66
C PHE A 217 0.89 11.89 -11.17
N GLY A 218 -0.34 11.42 -10.90
CA GLY A 218 -1.58 12.13 -11.23
C GLY A 218 -1.64 13.52 -10.60
N LEU A 219 -1.39 13.59 -9.29
CA LEU A 219 -1.47 14.82 -8.52
C LEU A 219 -0.24 15.72 -8.70
N HIS A 220 0.93 15.13 -8.94
CA HIS A 220 2.19 15.88 -9.08
C HIS A 220 2.14 16.91 -10.22
N ARG A 221 1.35 16.68 -11.29
CA ARG A 221 1.23 17.62 -12.41
C ARG A 221 0.76 19.01 -11.99
N GLN A 222 -0.19 19.10 -11.06
CA GLN A 222 -0.68 20.37 -10.54
C GLN A 222 0.02 20.75 -9.23
N LEU A 223 0.19 19.79 -8.32
CA LEU A 223 0.61 20.06 -6.94
C LEU A 223 2.12 19.98 -6.73
N GLY A 224 2.86 19.52 -7.74
CA GLY A 224 4.31 19.29 -7.66
C GLY A 224 4.67 18.37 -6.49
N ALA A 225 5.73 18.72 -5.75
CA ALA A 225 6.24 17.92 -4.64
C ALA A 225 5.21 17.73 -3.51
N ASN A 226 4.21 18.61 -3.37
CA ASN A 226 3.19 18.49 -2.33
C ASN A 226 2.29 17.24 -2.55
N ALA A 227 2.18 16.73 -3.78
CA ALA A 227 1.45 15.49 -4.08
C ALA A 227 1.98 14.28 -3.28
N LEU A 228 3.27 14.29 -2.93
CA LEU A 228 3.88 13.25 -2.10
C LEU A 228 3.20 13.17 -0.72
N PHE A 229 2.92 14.32 -0.12
CA PHE A 229 2.31 14.40 1.21
C PHE A 229 0.83 14.03 1.18
N PHE A 230 0.12 14.39 0.10
CA PHE A 230 -1.23 13.86 -0.10
C PHE A 230 -1.21 12.34 -0.16
N MET A 231 -0.28 11.74 -0.94
CA MET A 231 -0.20 10.29 -1.13
C MET A 231 0.14 9.54 0.15
N VAL A 232 1.01 10.10 0.99
CA VAL A 232 1.43 9.48 2.25
C VAL A 232 0.26 9.31 3.22
N ILE A 233 -0.72 10.22 3.24
CA ILE A 233 -1.88 10.13 4.13
C ILE A 233 -2.64 8.79 3.97
N PRO A 234 -3.26 8.50 2.81
CA PRO A 234 -3.98 7.25 2.60
C PRO A 234 -3.04 6.03 2.58
N TYR A 235 -1.79 6.19 2.16
CA TYR A 235 -0.80 5.10 2.19
C TYR A 235 -0.54 4.62 3.62
N VAL A 236 -0.37 5.54 4.58
CA VAL A 236 -0.14 5.18 5.98
C VAL A 236 -1.41 4.64 6.62
N ILE A 237 -2.58 5.21 6.32
CA ILE A 237 -3.87 4.69 6.79
C ILE A 237 -4.07 3.24 6.31
N SER A 238 -3.63 2.88 5.10
CA SER A 238 -3.70 1.49 4.62
C SER A 238 -2.84 0.49 5.42
N HIS A 239 -1.97 0.98 6.32
CA HIS A 239 -1.16 0.15 7.21
C HIS A 239 -1.80 -0.04 8.60
N PHE A 240 -2.94 0.57 8.86
CA PHE A 240 -3.63 0.41 10.14
C PHE A 240 -4.03 -1.05 10.38
N GLY A 241 -3.90 -1.49 11.64
CA GLY A 241 -3.98 -2.90 12.04
C GLY A 241 -2.66 -3.68 11.87
N LYS A 242 -1.58 -3.07 11.39
CA LYS A 242 -0.22 -3.62 11.49
C LYS A 242 0.43 -3.30 12.84
N PRO A 243 1.53 -3.98 13.23
CA PRO A 243 2.30 -3.57 14.39
C PRO A 243 2.71 -2.08 14.29
N TRP A 244 2.69 -1.37 15.42
CA TRP A 244 2.96 0.07 15.46
C TRP A 244 4.27 0.50 14.76
N PRO A 245 5.40 -0.23 14.91
CA PRO A 245 6.63 0.09 14.18
C PRO A 245 6.50 -0.01 12.65
N GLU A 246 5.69 -0.95 12.16
CA GLU A 246 5.45 -1.13 10.72
C GLU A 246 4.66 0.05 10.14
N THR A 247 3.67 0.56 10.89
CA THR A 247 2.88 1.72 10.47
C THR A 247 3.67 3.02 10.51
N LEU A 248 4.52 3.23 11.51
CA LEU A 248 5.46 4.36 11.50
C LEU A 248 6.48 4.24 10.36
N GLY A 249 6.99 3.03 10.13
CA GLY A 249 7.86 2.72 9.00
C GLY A 249 7.21 3.03 7.64
N ALA A 250 5.89 2.93 7.54
CA ALA A 250 5.14 3.32 6.35
C ALA A 250 5.20 4.84 6.09
N VAL A 251 5.30 5.70 7.10
CA VAL A 251 5.50 7.15 6.86
C VAL A 251 6.80 7.38 6.11
N PHE A 252 7.90 6.82 6.63
CA PHE A 252 9.22 6.92 6.02
C PHE A 252 9.25 6.28 4.63
N THR A 253 8.78 5.04 4.51
CA THR A 253 8.78 4.29 3.25
C THR A 253 7.92 4.96 2.18
N GLY A 254 6.78 5.54 2.58
CA GLY A 254 5.90 6.32 1.72
C GLY A 254 6.63 7.50 1.10
N LEU A 255 7.25 8.34 1.93
CA LEU A 255 8.03 9.50 1.51
C LEU A 255 9.25 9.11 0.67
N PHE A 256 10.03 8.13 1.13
CA PHE A 256 11.28 7.72 0.51
C PHE A 256 11.07 7.12 -0.88
N LEU A 257 10.26 6.05 -0.99
CA LEU A 257 10.02 5.41 -2.29
C LEU A 257 9.19 6.30 -3.22
N GLY A 258 8.30 7.13 -2.67
CA GLY A 258 7.60 8.14 -3.46
C GLY A 258 8.54 9.18 -4.07
N SER A 259 9.51 9.67 -3.31
CA SER A 259 10.53 10.61 -3.80
C SER A 259 11.40 9.99 -4.90
N LEU A 260 11.82 8.73 -4.72
CA LEU A 260 12.56 8.01 -5.75
C LEU A 260 11.73 7.80 -7.02
N ALA A 261 10.45 7.43 -6.87
CA ALA A 261 9.54 7.27 -8.00
C ALA A 261 9.38 8.59 -8.78
N LEU A 262 9.32 9.75 -8.11
CA LEU A 262 9.34 11.05 -8.79
C LEU A 262 10.67 11.32 -9.53
N ALA A 263 11.79 10.91 -8.96
CA ALA A 263 13.12 11.16 -9.52
C ALA A 263 13.39 10.41 -10.84
N HIS A 264 12.92 9.16 -10.96
CA HIS A 264 13.11 8.35 -12.18
C HIS A 264 11.84 8.04 -12.96
N ARG A 265 10.68 8.51 -12.48
CA ARG A 265 9.37 8.42 -13.13
C ARG A 265 8.89 6.99 -13.38
N SER A 266 9.19 6.08 -12.45
CA SER A 266 8.70 4.70 -12.47
C SER A 266 8.38 4.21 -11.05
N PHE A 267 7.50 3.23 -10.93
CA PHE A 267 7.19 2.58 -9.64
C PHE A 267 7.73 1.14 -9.54
N TRP A 268 8.26 0.56 -10.62
CA TRP A 268 8.64 -0.86 -10.68
C TRP A 268 9.73 -1.27 -9.69
N LEU A 269 10.72 -0.39 -9.43
CA LEU A 269 11.72 -0.66 -8.40
C LEU A 269 11.13 -0.63 -6.99
N GLY A 270 10.07 0.16 -6.78
CA GLY A 270 9.24 0.10 -5.57
C GLY A 270 8.55 -1.26 -5.43
N VAL A 271 8.03 -1.82 -6.52
CA VAL A 271 7.37 -3.15 -6.53
C VAL A 271 8.36 -4.22 -6.10
N ALA A 272 9.53 -4.26 -6.76
CA ALA A 272 10.58 -5.22 -6.47
C ALA A 272 11.05 -5.11 -5.02
N THR A 273 11.22 -3.89 -4.50
CA THR A 273 11.72 -3.67 -3.14
C THR A 273 10.69 -4.04 -2.09
N HIS A 274 9.43 -3.60 -2.24
CA HIS A 274 8.38 -3.95 -1.30
C HIS A 274 8.08 -5.45 -1.29
N TRP A 275 7.96 -6.05 -2.47
CA TRP A 275 7.76 -7.50 -2.55
C TRP A 275 8.96 -8.26 -1.99
N GLY A 276 10.19 -7.81 -2.26
CA GLY A 276 11.41 -8.40 -1.70
C GLY A 276 11.44 -8.37 -0.16
N VAL A 277 11.07 -7.24 0.45
CA VAL A 277 10.92 -7.15 1.91
C VAL A 277 9.85 -8.11 2.41
N ALA A 278 8.66 -8.11 1.81
CA ALA A 278 7.56 -8.98 2.24
C ALA A 278 7.85 -10.48 2.08
N LEU A 279 8.49 -10.86 0.96
CA LEU A 279 8.99 -12.21 0.72
C LEU A 279 9.98 -12.62 1.82
N SER A 280 10.91 -11.72 2.18
CA SER A 280 11.87 -11.98 3.26
C SER A 280 11.18 -12.17 4.62
N MET A 281 10.11 -11.40 4.90
CA MET A 281 9.33 -11.55 6.13
C MET A 281 8.70 -12.93 6.23
N ASP A 282 8.11 -13.43 5.15
CA ASP A 282 7.54 -14.78 5.12
C ASP A 282 8.62 -15.85 5.27
N ILE A 283 9.71 -15.77 4.51
CA ILE A 283 10.80 -16.75 4.55
C ILE A 283 11.41 -16.84 5.96
N PHE A 284 11.74 -15.70 6.58
CA PHE A 284 12.34 -15.71 7.91
C PHE A 284 11.35 -16.15 8.99
N ALA A 285 10.07 -15.85 8.86
CA ALA A 285 9.05 -16.37 9.77
C ALA A 285 8.86 -17.89 9.64
N ILE A 286 8.89 -18.43 8.41
CA ILE A 286 8.85 -19.88 8.14
C ILE A 286 10.07 -20.56 8.78
N ARG A 287 11.27 -20.01 8.56
CA ARG A 287 12.51 -20.51 9.16
C ARG A 287 12.48 -20.46 10.69
N GLY A 288 12.02 -19.35 11.28
CA GLY A 288 11.91 -19.19 12.73
C GLY A 288 10.91 -20.15 13.38
N ARG A 289 9.96 -20.68 12.60
CA ARG A 289 9.00 -21.71 13.02
C ARG A 289 9.49 -23.14 12.80
N MET A 290 10.66 -23.33 12.21
CA MET A 290 11.21 -24.64 11.86
C MET A 290 10.24 -25.48 11.00
N VAL A 291 9.55 -24.82 10.07
CA VAL A 291 8.64 -25.49 9.11
C VAL A 291 9.47 -26.21 8.06
N GLU A 292 9.12 -27.46 7.77
CA GLU A 292 9.79 -28.28 6.78
C GLU A 292 9.23 -28.03 5.37
N TRP A 293 10.11 -27.92 4.38
CA TRP A 293 9.70 -27.75 2.99
C TRP A 293 9.49 -29.11 2.34
N VAL A 294 8.34 -29.29 1.69
CA VAL A 294 8.03 -30.48 0.89
C VAL A 294 7.86 -30.07 -0.58
N PRO A 295 8.11 -30.96 -1.54
CA PRO A 295 7.89 -30.67 -2.97
C PRO A 295 6.49 -30.10 -3.29
#